data_AF-A0A536KZD8-F1
#
_entry.id   AF-A0A536KZD8-F1
#
_cell.length_a   1.000
_cell.length_b   1.000
_cell.length_c   1.000
_cell.angle_alpha   90.00
_cell.angle_beta   90.00
_cell.angle_gamma   90.00
#
_symmetry.space_group_name_H-M   'P 1'
#
loop_
_entity.id
_entity.type
_entity.pdbx_description
1 polymer ?
#
loop_
_entity_poly.entity_id
_entity_poly.type
_entity_poly.pdbx_seq_one_letter_code
_entity_poly.pdbx_strand_id
1 'polypeptide(L)'
;MATVVDLSGTVRRAAAPIGVGTEADAVPADRRLRRGAYDVYRYTWVRDTADLVNALHQLGFEDEVDGFLRWVRAAHDRHPEHFQIMYTIDAEDRVPEFVLNDLEGYNGSKPVRIGNAAVEQVQLDIYGELIQTAYTAWQSRKQLPKPRRAILLSVVDYILEHWQMEDSGIWESRRRPRRYLYSQVMLWVGLDRALRLDPALRMGKVRRAAVRRTRETIKRQVLELGYDSEIGAFTQALGHTDLDATALAVAMYEMLPATDPRVVSTVKVLQEKLSYKGFLYRYIPEKSEFHQPEGVFIICTLWLVNVLAQMGRRDEAEALFSRVTESANDLGLFAEEFDPETGELLGNFPQALTHLSVINAALNLEGRPSGKGRRSGRRDGR
;
A
#
# COMPACT_ATOMS: atom_id res chain seq x y z
N MET A 1 -5.53 -11.30 -15.44
CA MET A 1 -6.72 -11.03 -16.29
C MET A 1 -7.93 -10.87 -15.38
N ALA A 2 -8.71 -9.81 -15.62
CA ALA A 2 -9.82 -9.34 -14.80
C ALA A 2 -11.01 -10.33 -14.74
N THR A 3 -11.67 -10.44 -13.58
CA THR A 3 -13.02 -11.01 -13.51
C THR A 3 -14.02 -9.89 -13.28
N VAL A 4 -14.85 -9.72 -14.29
CA VAL A 4 -15.96 -8.77 -14.44
C VAL A 4 -17.10 -9.12 -13.47
N VAL A 5 -17.69 -8.08 -12.88
CA VAL A 5 -18.91 -8.15 -12.05
C VAL A 5 -20.10 -8.53 -12.94
N ASP A 6 -20.80 -9.62 -12.61
CA ASP A 6 -22.05 -10.02 -13.23
C ASP A 6 -23.16 -8.97 -12.98
N LEU A 7 -23.89 -8.61 -14.06
CA LEU A 7 -24.96 -7.60 -14.11
C LEU A 7 -26.26 -8.04 -13.40
N SER A 8 -26.25 -9.14 -12.65
CA SER A 8 -27.45 -9.73 -12.02
C SER A 8 -27.79 -9.19 -10.62
N GLY A 9 -27.15 -8.11 -10.16
CA GLY A 9 -27.49 -7.49 -8.86
C GLY A 9 -27.13 -8.34 -7.63
N THR A 10 -26.44 -9.47 -7.83
CA THR A 10 -25.85 -10.28 -6.76
C THR A 10 -24.34 -10.04 -6.77
N VAL A 11 -23.82 -9.31 -5.78
CA VAL A 11 -22.36 -9.07 -5.65
C VAL A 11 -21.69 -10.40 -5.34
N ARG A 12 -21.07 -11.04 -6.34
CA ARG A 12 -20.36 -12.31 -6.16
C ARG A 12 -18.84 -12.23 -6.24
N ARG A 13 -18.23 -11.20 -6.85
CA ARG A 13 -16.76 -11.14 -6.99
C ARG A 13 -16.24 -9.71 -7.01
N ALA A 14 -15.29 -9.41 -6.12
CA ALA A 14 -14.36 -8.30 -6.30
C ALA A 14 -13.16 -8.79 -7.13
N ALA A 15 -12.49 -7.89 -7.84
CA ALA A 15 -11.21 -8.21 -8.45
C ALA A 15 -10.19 -8.50 -7.33
N ALA A 16 -9.98 -9.78 -7.03
CA ALA A 16 -8.94 -10.19 -6.11
C ALA A 16 -7.58 -10.15 -6.83
N PRO A 17 -6.54 -9.58 -6.22
CA PRO A 17 -5.16 -9.94 -6.55
C PRO A 17 -5.05 -11.48 -6.49
N ILE A 18 -4.72 -12.11 -7.62
CA ILE A 18 -4.45 -13.55 -7.64
C ILE A 18 -2.94 -13.69 -7.73
N GLY A 19 -2.32 -13.98 -6.59
CA GLY A 19 -0.94 -14.42 -6.47
C GLY A 19 -0.89 -15.74 -5.73
N VAL A 20 0.08 -16.58 -6.07
CA VAL A 20 0.52 -17.70 -5.23
C VAL A 20 1.99 -17.43 -4.96
N GLY A 21 2.43 -17.43 -3.70
CA GLY A 21 3.77 -16.97 -3.35
C GLY A 21 4.44 -17.70 -2.22
N THR A 22 5.75 -17.63 -2.29
CA THR A 22 6.75 -18.10 -1.32
C THR A 22 7.37 -16.89 -0.63
N GLU A 23 7.58 -16.86 0.69
CA GLU A 23 8.72 -16.08 1.21
C GLU A 23 10.00 -16.71 0.65
N ALA A 24 10.88 -15.88 0.08
CA ALA A 24 11.91 -16.24 -0.90
C ALA A 24 12.98 -17.27 -0.43
N ASP A 25 13.54 -18.02 -1.40
CA ASP A 25 14.98 -18.34 -1.53
C ASP A 25 15.33 -19.14 -2.82
N ALA A 26 16.44 -18.75 -3.50
CA ALA A 26 17.52 -19.66 -3.96
C ALA A 26 18.88 -18.93 -4.22
N VAL A 27 20.00 -19.65 -4.04
CA VAL A 27 21.42 -19.18 -4.04
C VAL A 27 22.34 -20.19 -4.76
N PRO A 28 23.49 -19.79 -5.35
CA PRO A 28 24.65 -20.67 -5.55
C PRO A 28 25.62 -20.68 -4.35
N ALA A 29 25.76 -21.85 -3.72
CA ALA A 29 26.86 -22.41 -2.90
C ALA A 29 27.58 -21.64 -1.75
N ASP A 30 27.49 -20.32 -1.59
CA ASP A 30 28.36 -19.56 -0.66
C ASP A 30 27.65 -18.98 0.59
N ARG A 31 26.38 -18.57 0.49
CA ARG A 31 25.59 -18.04 1.62
C ARG A 31 24.26 -18.77 1.71
N ARG A 32 24.10 -19.67 2.69
CA ARG A 32 22.84 -20.39 2.92
C ARG A 32 21.77 -19.42 3.43
N LEU A 33 20.93 -18.93 2.53
CA LEU A 33 19.62 -18.40 2.90
C LEU A 33 18.74 -19.56 3.43
N ARG A 34 17.84 -19.27 4.37
CA ARG A 34 17.03 -20.26 5.10
C ARG A 34 15.59 -20.24 4.57
N ARG A 35 15.09 -21.42 4.20
CA ARG A 35 13.72 -21.76 3.76
C ARG A 35 12.62 -20.95 4.47
N GLY A 36 11.97 -20.05 3.73
CA GLY A 36 10.81 -19.27 4.20
C GLY A 36 9.47 -19.99 4.10
N ALA A 37 8.42 -19.33 4.57
CA ALA A 37 7.06 -19.89 4.58
C ALA A 37 6.34 -19.81 3.22
N TYR A 38 5.32 -20.65 3.01
CA TYR A 38 4.50 -20.67 1.80
C TYR A 38 3.03 -20.37 2.14
N ASP A 39 2.54 -19.21 1.71
CA ASP A 39 1.18 -18.74 1.99
C ASP A 39 0.39 -18.58 0.68
N VAL A 40 -0.87 -19.02 0.66
CA VAL A 40 -1.73 -18.90 -0.53
C VAL A 40 -2.37 -17.50 -0.58
N TYR A 41 -1.92 -16.61 -1.47
CA TYR A 41 -2.40 -15.22 -1.59
C TYR A 41 -3.73 -15.03 -2.35
N ARG A 42 -4.61 -16.05 -2.36
CA ARG A 42 -5.93 -15.97 -3.03
C ARG A 42 -6.98 -15.33 -2.13
N TYR A 43 -6.73 -14.10 -1.72
CA TYR A 43 -7.62 -13.29 -0.90
C TYR A 43 -7.75 -11.88 -1.47
N THR A 44 -8.78 -11.16 -1.01
CA THR A 44 -9.03 -9.77 -1.33
C THR A 44 -8.66 -8.91 -0.13
N TRP A 45 -7.46 -8.33 -0.16
CA TRP A 45 -7.08 -7.27 0.78
C TRP A 45 -7.77 -5.96 0.41
N VAL A 46 -8.29 -5.26 1.41
CA VAL A 46 -8.94 -3.96 1.22
C VAL A 46 -7.94 -2.94 0.65
N ARG A 47 -6.72 -2.89 1.19
CA ARG A 47 -5.65 -2.00 0.73
C ARG A 47 -5.28 -2.25 -0.74
N ASP A 48 -4.93 -3.49 -1.07
CA ASP A 48 -4.49 -3.86 -2.42
C ASP A 48 -5.59 -3.61 -3.47
N THR A 49 -6.84 -3.89 -3.10
CA THR A 49 -7.99 -3.65 -3.98
C THR A 49 -8.26 -2.15 -4.14
N ALA A 50 -8.09 -1.34 -3.10
CA ALA A 50 -8.18 0.11 -3.18
C ALA A 50 -7.12 0.67 -4.14
N ASP A 51 -5.86 0.23 -4.01
CA ASP A 51 -4.77 0.59 -4.91
C ASP A 51 -5.06 0.18 -6.37
N LEU A 52 -5.58 -1.04 -6.56
CA LEU A 52 -6.00 -1.57 -7.87
C LEU A 52 -7.02 -0.66 -8.55
N VAL A 53 -8.13 -0.39 -7.88
CA VAL A 53 -9.21 0.39 -8.51
C VAL A 53 -8.81 1.84 -8.72
N ASN A 54 -7.96 2.41 -7.87
CA ASN A 54 -7.41 3.76 -8.09
C ASN A 54 -6.50 3.82 -9.33
N ALA A 55 -5.68 2.79 -9.57
CA ALA A 55 -4.87 2.71 -10.80
C ALA A 55 -5.74 2.53 -12.04
N LEU A 56 -6.71 1.62 -12.00
CA LEU A 56 -7.66 1.37 -13.09
C LEU A 56 -8.50 2.61 -13.41
N HIS A 57 -8.92 3.37 -12.40
CA HIS A 57 -9.66 4.62 -12.59
C HIS A 57 -8.88 5.63 -13.44
N GLN A 58 -7.56 5.76 -13.21
CA GLN A 58 -6.71 6.67 -13.98
C GLN A 58 -6.57 6.26 -15.45
N LEU A 59 -6.76 4.98 -15.73
CA LEU A 59 -6.78 4.43 -17.10
C LEU A 59 -8.18 4.52 -17.75
N GLY A 60 -9.18 5.07 -17.04
CA GLY A 60 -10.55 5.26 -17.54
C GLY A 60 -11.54 4.14 -17.17
N PHE A 61 -11.11 3.13 -16.40
CA PHE A 61 -11.99 2.06 -15.92
C PHE A 61 -12.75 2.51 -14.66
N GLU A 62 -13.72 3.40 -14.83
CA GLU A 62 -14.41 4.02 -13.70
C GLU A 62 -15.34 3.07 -12.94
N ASP A 63 -15.87 2.04 -13.59
CA ASP A 63 -16.85 1.12 -13.00
C ASP A 63 -16.26 0.20 -11.93
N GLU A 64 -14.95 -0.03 -11.98
CA GLU A 64 -14.23 -0.87 -11.02
C GLU A 64 -14.22 -0.26 -9.62
N VAL A 65 -14.04 1.07 -9.55
CA VAL A 65 -14.12 1.81 -8.28
C VAL A 65 -15.52 1.71 -7.69
N ASP A 66 -16.54 1.77 -8.54
CA ASP A 66 -17.93 1.65 -8.13
C ASP A 66 -18.26 0.24 -7.60
N GLY A 67 -17.73 -0.79 -8.26
CA GLY A 67 -17.80 -2.18 -7.83
C GLY A 67 -17.14 -2.40 -6.47
N PHE A 68 -15.92 -1.90 -6.30
CA PHE A 68 -15.21 -1.98 -5.03
C PHE A 68 -15.96 -1.28 -3.90
N LEU A 69 -16.47 -0.06 -4.10
CA LEU A 69 -17.26 0.62 -3.06
C LEU A 69 -18.58 -0.08 -2.71
N ARG A 70 -19.18 -0.82 -3.65
CA ARG A 70 -20.33 -1.70 -3.34
C ARG A 70 -19.90 -2.91 -2.51
N TRP A 71 -18.75 -3.49 -2.82
CA TRP A 71 -18.19 -4.60 -2.08
C TRP A 71 -17.79 -4.19 -0.65
N VAL A 72 -17.12 -3.04 -0.47
CA VAL A 72 -16.80 -2.46 0.85
C VAL A 72 -18.04 -2.30 1.70
N ARG A 73 -19.15 -1.85 1.12
CA ARG A 73 -20.44 -1.78 1.81
C ARG A 73 -20.91 -3.16 2.29
N ALA A 74 -20.90 -4.15 1.40
CA ALA A 74 -21.33 -5.50 1.77
C ALA A 74 -20.44 -6.10 2.88
N ALA A 75 -19.13 -5.84 2.85
CA ALA A 75 -18.19 -6.21 3.89
C ALA A 75 -18.50 -5.50 5.23
N HIS A 76 -18.71 -4.18 5.19
CA HIS A 76 -19.09 -3.39 6.37
C HIS A 76 -20.40 -3.85 7.00
N ASP A 77 -21.42 -4.15 6.18
CA ASP A 77 -22.73 -4.57 6.68
C ASP A 77 -22.66 -5.91 7.46
N ARG A 78 -21.61 -6.72 7.26
CA ARG A 78 -21.33 -7.93 8.06
C ARG A 78 -20.58 -7.65 9.36
N HIS A 79 -19.66 -6.69 9.32
CA HIS A 79 -18.89 -6.23 10.49
C HIS A 79 -19.00 -4.70 10.67
N PRO A 80 -20.12 -4.20 11.22
CA PRO A 80 -20.34 -2.75 11.32
C PRO A 80 -19.36 -2.03 12.25
N GLU A 81 -18.83 -2.76 13.25
CA GLU A 81 -17.96 -2.22 14.30
C GLU A 81 -16.50 -2.02 13.82
N HIS A 82 -16.03 -2.82 12.87
CA HIS A 82 -14.66 -2.72 12.33
C HIS A 82 -14.56 -3.39 10.95
N PHE A 83 -13.71 -2.85 10.07
CA PHE A 83 -13.42 -3.50 8.80
C PHE A 83 -12.37 -4.59 8.98
N GLN A 84 -12.71 -5.82 8.59
CA GLN A 84 -11.71 -6.85 8.39
C GLN A 84 -10.81 -6.48 7.20
N ILE A 85 -9.52 -6.77 7.32
CA ILE A 85 -8.50 -6.30 6.36
C ILE A 85 -8.50 -7.11 5.05
N MET A 86 -8.96 -8.35 5.10
CA MET A 86 -8.94 -9.29 3.99
C MET A 86 -10.13 -10.25 4.01
N TYR A 87 -10.50 -10.76 2.85
CA TYR A 87 -11.63 -11.69 2.66
C TYR A 87 -11.26 -12.75 1.63
N THR A 88 -12.00 -13.85 1.57
CA THR A 88 -11.88 -14.80 0.45
C THR A 88 -12.30 -14.13 -0.87
N ILE A 89 -11.91 -14.71 -2.00
CA ILE A 89 -12.31 -14.21 -3.34
C ILE A 89 -13.83 -14.16 -3.54
N ASP A 90 -14.57 -15.00 -2.82
CA ASP A 90 -16.03 -15.06 -2.81
C ASP A 90 -16.64 -14.17 -1.71
N ALA A 91 -15.81 -13.29 -1.12
CA ALA A 91 -16.16 -12.30 -0.09
C ALA A 91 -16.65 -12.91 1.23
N GLU A 92 -16.16 -14.11 1.59
CA GLU A 92 -16.34 -14.68 2.93
C GLU A 92 -15.34 -14.05 3.91
N ASP A 93 -15.79 -13.85 5.14
CA ASP A 93 -15.04 -13.22 6.24
C ASP A 93 -14.28 -14.24 7.11
N ARG A 94 -14.62 -15.53 7.02
CA ARG A 94 -13.95 -16.58 7.81
C ARG A 94 -12.71 -17.12 7.09
N VAL A 95 -11.52 -16.69 7.53
CA VAL A 95 -10.22 -17.09 6.93
C VAL A 95 -9.29 -17.74 7.98
N PRO A 96 -9.61 -18.94 8.50
CA PRO A 96 -8.78 -19.57 9.53
C PRO A 96 -7.43 -20.02 8.96
N GLU A 97 -6.35 -19.71 9.66
CA GLU A 97 -5.00 -20.15 9.29
C GLU A 97 -4.69 -21.56 9.85
N PHE A 98 -4.18 -22.45 9.01
CA PHE A 98 -3.70 -23.77 9.42
C PHE A 98 -2.49 -24.21 8.59
N VAL A 99 -1.60 -24.97 9.23
CA VAL A 99 -0.37 -25.48 8.63
C VAL A 99 -0.58 -26.89 8.08
N LEU A 100 -0.15 -27.12 6.84
CA LEU A 100 -0.11 -28.42 6.20
C LEU A 100 1.28 -29.04 6.40
N ASN A 101 1.46 -29.75 7.52
CA ASN A 101 2.77 -30.30 7.91
C ASN A 101 3.35 -31.32 6.91
N ASP A 102 2.47 -32.02 6.18
CA ASP A 102 2.85 -33.08 5.25
C ASP A 102 3.18 -32.58 3.84
N LEU A 103 2.96 -31.29 3.56
CA LEU A 103 3.26 -30.69 2.26
C LEU A 103 4.54 -29.85 2.33
N GLU A 104 5.21 -29.78 1.18
CA GLU A 104 6.26 -28.80 0.93
C GLU A 104 5.77 -27.84 -0.15
N GLY A 105 6.04 -26.55 0.04
CA GLY A 105 5.77 -25.53 -0.97
C GLY A 105 6.77 -25.64 -2.13
N TYR A 106 6.70 -24.67 -3.04
CA TYR A 106 7.71 -24.52 -4.09
C TYR A 106 9.13 -24.52 -3.48
N ASN A 107 10.06 -25.20 -4.15
CA ASN A 107 11.45 -25.37 -3.71
C ASN A 107 11.63 -25.91 -2.26
N GLY A 108 10.63 -26.64 -1.74
CA GLY A 108 10.69 -27.19 -0.38
C GLY A 108 10.45 -26.15 0.73
N SER A 109 9.85 -25.00 0.42
CA SER A 109 9.45 -23.98 1.39
C SER A 109 8.46 -24.53 2.41
N LYS A 110 8.67 -24.18 3.68
CA LYS A 110 7.86 -24.65 4.82
C LYS A 110 7.82 -23.58 5.91
N PRO A 111 6.71 -23.46 6.67
CA PRO A 111 5.48 -24.25 6.55
C PRO A 111 4.63 -23.85 5.34
N VAL A 112 3.83 -24.79 4.83
CA VAL A 112 2.73 -24.49 3.89
C VAL A 112 1.50 -24.13 4.70
N ARG A 113 0.90 -22.97 4.44
CA ARG A 113 -0.31 -22.50 5.13
C ARG A 113 -1.49 -22.38 4.17
N ILE A 114 -2.67 -22.70 4.72
CA ILE A 114 -3.96 -22.25 4.19
C ILE A 114 -4.53 -21.25 5.18
N GLY A 115 -5.29 -20.27 4.70
CA GLY A 115 -5.69 -19.11 5.48
C GLY A 115 -4.60 -18.04 5.51
N ASN A 116 -4.84 -16.99 6.30
CA ASN A 116 -3.84 -16.00 6.62
C ASN A 116 -4.24 -15.32 7.95
N ALA A 117 -3.37 -15.42 8.96
CA ALA A 117 -3.64 -14.88 10.30
C ALA A 117 -3.72 -13.35 10.33
N ALA A 118 -3.29 -12.64 9.28
CA ALA A 118 -3.46 -11.21 9.21
C ALA A 118 -4.95 -10.81 9.20
N VAL A 119 -5.88 -11.74 8.92
CA VAL A 119 -7.33 -11.51 9.07
C VAL A 119 -7.73 -11.00 10.45
N GLU A 120 -6.99 -11.37 11.51
CA GLU A 120 -7.22 -10.94 12.88
C GLU A 120 -6.44 -9.66 13.26
N GLN A 121 -5.62 -9.12 12.36
CA GLN A 121 -4.81 -7.94 12.62
C GLN A 121 -5.60 -6.65 12.50
N VAL A 122 -5.21 -5.69 13.33
CA VAL A 122 -5.60 -4.30 13.16
C VAL A 122 -4.63 -3.66 12.16
N GLN A 123 -5.15 -3.15 11.03
CA GLN A 123 -4.42 -2.33 10.08
C GLN A 123 -5.20 -1.03 9.87
N LEU A 124 -4.60 0.10 10.27
CA LEU A 124 -5.30 1.38 10.27
C LEU A 124 -5.21 2.12 8.94
N ASP A 125 -4.24 1.77 8.09
CA ASP A 125 -4.06 2.37 6.77
C ASP A 125 -5.27 2.16 5.86
N ILE A 126 -5.98 1.03 5.98
CA ILE A 126 -7.14 0.70 5.13
C ILE A 126 -8.22 1.78 5.19
N TYR A 127 -8.42 2.43 6.34
CA TYR A 127 -9.44 3.46 6.51
C TYR A 127 -9.09 4.72 5.69
N GLY A 128 -7.78 5.02 5.58
CA GLY A 128 -7.25 6.04 4.68
C GLY A 128 -7.50 5.69 3.21
N GLU A 129 -7.16 4.46 2.83
CA GLU A 129 -7.32 3.96 1.46
C GLU A 129 -8.78 3.98 0.98
N LEU A 130 -9.72 3.64 1.87
CA LEU A 130 -11.16 3.68 1.58
C LEU A 130 -11.64 5.09 1.27
N ILE A 131 -11.25 6.09 2.08
CA ILE A 131 -11.66 7.48 1.85
C ILE A 131 -10.94 8.08 0.65
N GLN A 132 -9.66 7.74 0.44
CA GLN A 132 -8.91 8.12 -0.76
C GLN A 132 -9.62 7.60 -2.02
N THR A 133 -10.01 6.33 -2.05
CA THR A 133 -10.70 5.71 -3.18
C THR A 133 -12.05 6.34 -3.45
N ALA A 134 -12.83 6.62 -2.39
CA ALA A 134 -14.08 7.36 -2.52
C ALA A 134 -13.87 8.78 -3.06
N TYR A 135 -12.77 9.44 -2.67
CA TYR A 135 -12.41 10.75 -3.18
C TYR A 135 -12.04 10.71 -4.66
N THR A 136 -11.26 9.71 -5.10
CA THR A 136 -10.96 9.47 -6.51
C THR A 136 -12.25 9.33 -7.34
N ALA A 137 -13.18 8.46 -6.89
CA ALA A 137 -14.47 8.26 -7.55
C ALA A 137 -15.31 9.55 -7.63
N TRP A 138 -15.31 10.32 -6.54
CA TRP A 138 -16.05 11.58 -6.50
C TRP A 138 -15.40 12.65 -7.38
N GLN A 139 -14.08 12.66 -7.53
CA GLN A 139 -13.39 13.68 -8.32
C GLN A 139 -13.78 13.64 -9.80
N SER A 140 -13.96 12.46 -10.39
CA SER A 140 -14.38 12.27 -11.78
C SER A 140 -15.86 12.59 -11.97
N ARG A 141 -16.74 12.04 -11.12
CA ARG A 141 -18.19 12.08 -11.35
C ARG A 141 -18.94 13.19 -10.62
N LYS A 142 -18.30 13.84 -9.64
CA LYS A 142 -18.89 14.82 -8.70
C LYS A 142 -20.14 14.33 -7.97
N GLN A 143 -20.32 13.01 -7.90
CA GLN A 143 -21.49 12.37 -7.31
C GLN A 143 -21.07 11.38 -6.21
N LEU A 144 -21.83 11.36 -5.12
CA LEU A 144 -21.67 10.39 -4.04
C LEU A 144 -23.05 9.81 -3.67
N PRO A 145 -23.35 8.56 -4.02
CA PRO A 145 -24.59 7.90 -3.64
C PRO A 145 -24.85 7.93 -2.12
N LYS A 146 -26.11 8.12 -1.71
CA LYS A 146 -26.50 8.21 -0.28
C LYS A 146 -26.03 7.02 0.57
N PRO A 147 -26.13 5.74 0.13
CA PRO A 147 -25.66 4.63 0.95
C PRO A 147 -24.15 4.65 1.19
N ARG A 148 -23.36 5.17 0.23
CA ARG A 148 -21.90 5.33 0.40
C ARG A 148 -21.57 6.40 1.42
N ARG A 149 -22.38 7.46 1.50
CA ARG A 149 -22.17 8.55 2.46
C ARG A 149 -22.18 8.06 3.91
N ALA A 150 -23.09 7.16 4.29
CA ALA A 150 -23.18 6.66 5.67
C ALA A 150 -21.91 5.90 6.07
N ILE A 151 -21.43 5.01 5.19
CA ILE A 151 -20.22 4.21 5.44
C ILE A 151 -18.97 5.09 5.47
N LEU A 152 -18.85 6.07 4.57
CA LEU A 152 -17.69 6.97 4.62
C LEU A 152 -17.70 7.83 5.89
N LEU A 153 -18.87 8.17 6.43
CA LEU A 153 -18.97 8.85 7.72
C LEU A 153 -18.57 7.91 8.88
N SER A 154 -18.96 6.63 8.86
CA SER A 154 -18.51 5.67 9.89
C SER A 154 -17.01 5.43 9.83
N VAL A 155 -16.42 5.35 8.63
CA VAL A 155 -14.96 5.28 8.44
C VAL A 155 -14.27 6.53 9.01
N VAL A 156 -14.81 7.74 8.76
CA VAL A 156 -14.26 8.98 9.34
C VAL A 156 -14.34 8.97 10.86
N ASP A 157 -15.49 8.57 11.42
CA ASP A 157 -15.69 8.52 12.86
C ASP A 157 -14.75 7.47 13.51
N TYR A 158 -14.54 6.33 12.86
CA TYR A 158 -13.56 5.33 13.30
C TYR A 158 -12.13 5.89 13.34
N ILE A 159 -11.71 6.62 12.30
CA ILE A 159 -10.39 7.29 12.31
C ILE A 159 -10.30 8.28 13.48
N LEU A 160 -11.35 9.07 13.73
CA LEU A 160 -11.33 10.06 14.81
C LEU A 160 -11.16 9.42 16.19
N GLU A 161 -11.71 8.23 16.39
CA GLU A 161 -11.66 7.50 17.66
C GLU A 161 -10.35 6.71 17.83
N HIS A 162 -9.82 6.11 16.76
CA HIS A 162 -8.78 5.08 16.86
C HIS A 162 -7.40 5.47 16.32
N TRP A 163 -7.20 6.69 15.79
CA TRP A 163 -5.94 7.07 15.13
C TRP A 163 -4.67 6.95 15.99
N GLN A 164 -4.80 6.92 17.33
CA GLN A 164 -3.66 6.76 18.24
C GLN A 164 -3.29 5.29 18.52
N MET A 165 -4.10 4.33 18.10
CA MET A 165 -3.81 2.92 18.34
C MET A 165 -2.56 2.48 17.59
N GLU A 166 -1.91 1.47 18.14
CA GLU A 166 -0.90 0.68 17.44
C GLU A 166 -1.58 -0.31 16.48
N ASP A 167 -0.92 -0.60 15.37
CA ASP A 167 -1.42 -1.49 14.33
C ASP A 167 -0.28 -2.37 13.79
N SER A 168 -0.59 -3.30 12.89
CA SER A 168 0.40 -4.23 12.30
C SER A 168 1.16 -3.64 11.11
N GLY A 169 0.84 -2.41 10.68
CA GLY A 169 1.44 -1.75 9.53
C GLY A 169 1.16 -2.46 8.20
N ILE A 170 1.67 -1.87 7.11
CA ILE A 170 1.42 -2.36 5.74
C ILE A 170 2.06 -3.74 5.46
N TRP A 171 3.14 -4.05 6.19
CA TRP A 171 3.88 -5.32 6.07
C TRP A 171 3.34 -6.41 6.99
N GLU A 172 2.21 -6.18 7.66
CA GLU A 172 1.47 -7.19 8.43
C GLU A 172 2.29 -7.81 9.58
N SER A 173 3.03 -6.96 10.30
CA SER A 173 3.84 -7.39 11.44
C SER A 173 3.00 -8.19 12.44
N ARG A 174 3.41 -9.45 12.64
CA ARG A 174 2.72 -10.38 13.54
C ARG A 174 3.09 -10.17 15.02
N ARG A 175 4.17 -9.45 15.33
CA ARG A 175 4.75 -9.42 16.69
C ARG A 175 5.10 -8.03 17.21
N ARG A 176 5.05 -6.99 16.37
CA ARG A 176 5.44 -5.63 16.75
C ARG A 176 4.33 -4.63 16.39
N PRO A 177 3.17 -4.68 17.05
CA PRO A 177 2.20 -3.60 16.90
C PRO A 177 2.89 -2.27 17.29
N ARG A 178 2.80 -1.28 16.40
CA ARG A 178 3.40 0.04 16.58
C ARG A 178 2.51 1.09 15.94
N ARG A 179 2.79 2.36 16.22
CA ARG A 179 2.23 3.47 15.43
C ARG A 179 3.06 3.65 14.16
N TYR A 180 2.82 2.79 13.17
CA TYR A 180 3.57 2.78 11.92
C TYR A 180 3.39 4.09 11.13
N LEU A 181 4.48 4.57 10.53
CA LEU A 181 4.50 5.81 9.76
C LEU A 181 3.50 5.77 8.61
N TYR A 182 3.50 4.68 7.84
CA TYR A 182 2.57 4.48 6.71
C TYR A 182 1.12 4.64 7.15
N SER A 183 0.72 3.94 8.22
CA SER A 183 -0.63 3.98 8.77
C SER A 183 -1.02 5.39 9.21
N GLN A 184 -0.14 6.10 9.91
CA GLN A 184 -0.41 7.47 10.34
C GLN A 184 -0.52 8.43 9.15
N VAL A 185 0.30 8.26 8.10
CA VAL A 185 0.17 9.01 6.85
C VAL A 185 -1.17 8.72 6.18
N MET A 186 -1.59 7.46 6.09
CA MET A 186 -2.86 7.09 5.46
C MET A 186 -4.08 7.57 6.25
N LEU A 187 -4.05 7.55 7.58
CA LEU A 187 -5.09 8.17 8.41
C LEU A 187 -5.18 9.68 8.17
N TRP A 188 -4.04 10.37 8.04
CA TRP A 188 -4.01 11.77 7.64
C TRP A 188 -4.59 12.00 6.25
N VAL A 189 -4.27 11.14 5.28
CA VAL A 189 -4.84 11.18 3.93
C VAL A 189 -6.36 11.04 4.02
N GLY A 190 -6.86 10.04 4.76
CA GLY A 190 -8.29 9.83 4.96
C GLY A 190 -9.00 11.08 5.46
N LEU A 191 -8.47 11.73 6.49
CA LEU A 191 -9.05 12.96 7.02
C LEU A 191 -8.92 14.16 6.06
N ASP A 192 -7.79 14.31 5.34
CA ASP A 192 -7.63 15.35 4.32
C ASP A 192 -8.65 15.19 3.18
N ARG A 193 -8.82 13.96 2.70
CA ARG A 193 -9.75 13.62 1.63
C ARG A 193 -11.19 13.76 2.09
N ALA A 194 -11.51 13.40 3.34
CA ALA A 194 -12.82 13.65 3.94
C ALA A 194 -13.18 15.14 3.98
N LEU A 195 -12.23 16.03 4.31
CA LEU A 195 -12.46 17.47 4.26
C LEU A 195 -12.75 17.98 2.84
N ARG A 196 -12.08 17.43 1.83
CA ARG A 196 -12.33 17.76 0.42
C ARG A 196 -13.65 17.19 -0.09
N LEU A 197 -14.04 16.01 0.40
CA LEU A 197 -15.32 15.34 0.16
C LEU A 197 -16.49 15.96 0.93
N ASP A 198 -16.24 16.87 1.87
CA ASP A 198 -17.28 17.38 2.76
C ASP A 198 -18.52 17.99 2.05
N PRO A 199 -18.44 18.64 0.88
CA PRO A 199 -19.65 19.05 0.15
C PRO A 199 -20.62 17.89 -0.15
N ALA A 200 -20.07 16.69 -0.36
CA ALA A 200 -20.84 15.46 -0.58
C ALA A 200 -21.15 14.71 0.74
N LEU A 201 -20.19 14.64 1.67
CA LEU A 201 -20.37 13.96 2.97
C LEU A 201 -21.27 14.72 3.92
N ARG A 202 -21.37 16.06 3.78
CA ARG A 202 -22.13 16.96 4.65
C ARG A 202 -21.91 16.61 6.13
N MET A 203 -20.65 16.67 6.59
CA MET A 203 -20.27 16.19 7.92
C MET A 203 -20.90 16.98 9.08
N GLY A 204 -21.32 18.22 8.82
CA GLY A 204 -21.76 19.17 9.83
C GLY A 204 -20.58 19.85 10.54
N LYS A 205 -20.87 20.91 11.32
CA LYS A 205 -19.84 21.77 11.92
C LYS A 205 -18.95 21.01 12.93
N VAL A 206 -19.55 20.17 13.78
CA VAL A 206 -18.86 19.45 14.86
C VAL A 206 -17.85 18.45 14.30
N ARG A 207 -18.30 17.50 13.46
CA ARG A 207 -17.43 16.50 12.84
C ARG A 207 -16.34 17.16 11.99
N ARG A 208 -16.69 18.16 11.17
CA ARG A 208 -15.68 18.87 10.35
C ARG A 208 -14.60 19.52 11.22
N ALA A 209 -14.95 20.09 12.37
CA ALA A 209 -13.97 20.67 13.29
C ALA A 209 -13.08 19.60 13.95
N ALA A 210 -13.65 18.44 14.32
CA ALA A 210 -12.89 17.31 14.83
C ALA A 210 -11.90 16.78 13.78
N VAL A 211 -12.36 16.52 12.55
CA VAL A 211 -11.53 16.09 11.41
C VAL A 211 -10.35 17.03 11.18
N ARG A 212 -10.58 18.35 11.17
CA ARG A 212 -9.48 19.33 11.04
C ARG A 212 -8.45 19.21 12.16
N ARG A 213 -8.90 19.21 13.42
CA ARG A 213 -7.99 19.13 14.57
C ARG A 213 -7.19 17.83 14.59
N THR A 214 -7.84 16.70 14.35
CA THR A 214 -7.18 15.39 14.34
C THR A 214 -6.20 15.30 13.18
N ARG A 215 -6.57 15.74 11.97
CA ARG A 215 -5.66 15.82 10.82
C ARG A 215 -4.40 16.62 11.12
N GLU A 216 -4.53 17.83 11.66
CA GLU A 216 -3.35 18.65 11.99
C GLU A 216 -2.51 18.03 13.10
N THR A 217 -3.14 17.32 14.04
CA THR A 217 -2.45 16.61 15.12
C THR A 217 -1.66 15.41 14.59
N ILE A 218 -2.25 14.58 13.73
CA ILE A 218 -1.55 13.46 13.07
C ILE A 218 -0.36 14.00 12.28
N LYS A 219 -0.56 15.04 11.46
CA LYS A 219 0.52 15.65 10.69
C LYS A 219 1.66 16.10 11.61
N ARG A 220 1.34 16.84 12.68
CA ARG A 220 2.36 17.28 13.65
C ARG A 220 3.13 16.10 14.24
N GLN A 221 2.44 15.05 14.70
CA GLN A 221 3.10 13.88 15.29
C GLN A 221 3.95 13.10 14.28
N VAL A 222 3.50 12.96 13.04
CA VAL A 222 4.31 12.35 11.97
C VAL A 222 5.60 13.15 11.75
N LEU A 223 5.52 14.48 11.74
CA LEU A 223 6.68 15.33 11.52
C LEU A 223 7.65 15.42 12.72
N GLU A 224 7.13 15.33 13.94
CA GLU A 224 7.92 15.44 15.17
C GLU A 224 8.49 14.10 15.63
N LEU A 225 7.72 13.02 15.50
CA LEU A 225 8.09 11.69 16.02
C LEU A 225 8.48 10.72 14.92
N GLY A 226 8.04 10.95 13.68
CA GLY A 226 8.35 10.07 12.55
C GLY A 226 9.63 10.43 11.81
N TYR A 227 10.19 11.63 12.02
CA TYR A 227 11.45 12.06 11.41
C TYR A 227 12.56 12.06 12.47
N ASP A 228 13.58 11.25 12.25
CA ASP A 228 14.77 11.22 13.10
C ASP A 228 15.83 12.16 12.52
N SER A 229 16.22 13.18 13.28
CA SER A 229 17.19 14.18 12.84
C SER A 229 18.64 13.69 12.83
N GLU A 230 18.98 12.68 13.63
CA GLU A 230 20.33 12.10 13.67
C GLU A 230 20.56 11.18 12.47
N ILE A 231 19.55 10.37 12.14
CA ILE A 231 19.53 9.53 10.93
C ILE A 231 19.33 10.39 9.69
N GLY A 232 18.58 11.48 9.81
CA GLY A 232 18.23 12.37 8.70
C GLY A 232 17.12 11.82 7.81
N ALA A 233 16.23 10.98 8.34
CA ALA A 233 15.19 10.33 7.57
C ALA A 233 13.90 10.13 8.39
N PHE A 234 12.77 10.05 7.67
CA PHE A 234 11.57 9.43 8.22
C PHE A 234 11.81 7.93 8.45
N THR A 235 11.35 7.42 9.60
CA THR A 235 11.57 6.04 10.06
C THR A 235 10.28 5.21 9.99
N GLN A 236 10.38 3.91 10.23
CA GLN A 236 9.30 2.94 10.06
C GLN A 236 8.06 3.25 10.92
N ALA A 237 8.27 3.75 12.14
CA ALA A 237 7.22 4.01 13.10
C ALA A 237 7.56 5.22 13.97
N LEU A 238 6.53 5.89 14.49
CA LEU A 238 6.71 7.09 15.31
C LEU A 238 7.51 6.76 16.58
N GLY A 239 8.58 7.51 16.83
CA GLY A 239 9.46 7.32 17.99
C GLY A 239 10.47 6.16 17.85
N HIS A 240 10.62 5.59 16.66
CA HIS A 240 11.57 4.51 16.37
C HIS A 240 12.62 4.93 15.35
N THR A 241 13.70 4.16 15.26
CA THR A 241 14.88 4.43 14.42
C THR A 241 15.05 3.47 13.24
N ASP A 242 14.17 2.47 13.12
CA ASP A 242 14.19 1.49 12.04
C ASP A 242 13.90 2.18 10.70
N LEU A 243 14.70 1.94 9.66
CA LEU A 243 14.44 2.47 8.31
C LEU A 243 13.47 1.57 7.56
N ASP A 244 12.58 2.19 6.79
CA ASP A 244 11.59 1.48 5.98
C ASP A 244 11.21 2.31 4.74
N ALA A 245 11.06 1.65 3.59
CA ALA A 245 10.71 2.27 2.31
C ALA A 245 9.33 2.94 2.34
N THR A 246 8.44 2.56 3.26
CA THR A 246 7.16 3.25 3.49
C THR A 246 7.31 4.71 3.88
N ALA A 247 8.50 5.16 4.31
CA ALA A 247 8.80 6.56 4.53
C ALA A 247 8.58 7.44 3.28
N LEU A 248 8.64 6.85 2.08
CA LEU A 248 8.30 7.51 0.82
C LEU A 248 6.82 7.96 0.75
N ALA A 249 5.93 7.34 1.55
CA ALA A 249 4.51 7.68 1.61
C ALA A 249 4.26 9.15 1.97
N VAL A 250 5.15 9.77 2.77
CA VAL A 250 5.07 11.19 3.16
C VAL A 250 5.03 12.10 1.92
N ALA A 251 5.84 11.79 0.91
CA ALA A 251 5.89 12.52 -0.35
C ALA A 251 4.82 12.02 -1.33
N MET A 252 4.70 10.69 -1.49
CA MET A 252 3.76 10.09 -2.43
C MET A 252 2.34 10.62 -2.24
N TYR A 253 1.90 10.75 -0.99
CA TYR A 253 0.56 11.22 -0.62
C TYR A 253 0.49 12.72 -0.30
N GLU A 254 1.53 13.49 -0.63
CA GLU A 254 1.60 14.95 -0.49
C GLU A 254 1.39 15.46 0.95
N MET A 255 1.76 14.67 1.97
CA MET A 255 1.80 15.19 3.35
C MET A 255 2.83 16.31 3.46
N LEU A 256 3.98 16.12 2.81
CA LEU A 256 4.98 17.14 2.52
C LEU A 256 5.24 17.21 1.00
N PRO A 257 5.63 18.39 0.48
CA PRO A 257 6.15 18.49 -0.88
C PRO A 257 7.38 17.60 -1.07
N ALA A 258 7.55 17.05 -2.27
CA ALA A 258 8.73 16.23 -2.60
C ALA A 258 10.06 16.99 -2.45
N THR A 259 10.03 18.33 -2.49
CA THR A 259 11.18 19.22 -2.30
C THR A 259 11.43 19.61 -0.85
N ASP A 260 10.62 19.15 0.12
CA ASP A 260 10.88 19.41 1.54
C ASP A 260 12.24 18.80 1.94
N PRO A 261 13.11 19.52 2.67
CA PRO A 261 14.43 19.02 3.03
C PRO A 261 14.42 17.66 3.73
N ARG A 262 13.39 17.37 4.55
CA ARG A 262 13.24 16.08 5.23
C ARG A 262 12.90 14.95 4.27
N VAL A 263 12.13 15.24 3.22
CA VAL A 263 11.83 14.25 2.17
C VAL A 263 13.07 13.99 1.33
N VAL A 264 13.80 15.04 0.95
CA VAL A 264 15.05 14.93 0.18
C VAL A 264 16.10 14.12 0.96
N SER A 265 16.28 14.40 2.25
CA SER A 265 17.21 13.64 3.09
C SER A 265 16.77 12.20 3.27
N THR A 266 15.46 11.96 3.48
CA THR A 266 14.90 10.60 3.58
C THR A 266 15.20 9.80 2.32
N VAL A 267 14.90 10.33 1.13
CA VAL A 267 15.20 9.65 -0.14
C VAL A 267 16.68 9.31 -0.24
N LYS A 268 17.57 10.25 0.07
CA LYS A 268 19.02 10.01 0.07
C LYS A 268 19.41 8.87 1.01
N VAL A 269 18.93 8.89 2.26
CA VAL A 269 19.23 7.85 3.26
C VAL A 269 18.70 6.49 2.83
N LEU A 270 17.47 6.40 2.30
CA LEU A 270 16.92 5.14 1.81
C LEU A 270 17.71 4.62 0.61
N GLN A 271 18.10 5.49 -0.33
CA GLN A 271 18.96 5.11 -1.45
C GLN A 271 20.33 4.60 -0.98
N GLU A 272 20.90 5.17 0.09
CA GLU A 272 22.20 4.74 0.63
C GLU A 272 22.11 3.45 1.45
N LYS A 273 21.01 3.24 2.19
CA LYS A 273 20.91 2.19 3.22
C LYS A 273 20.06 1.00 2.83
N LEU A 274 19.07 1.19 1.96
CA LEU A 274 18.17 0.12 1.53
C LEU A 274 18.43 -0.34 0.09
N SER A 275 19.32 0.33 -0.65
CA SER A 275 19.61 -0.09 -2.02
C SER A 275 20.52 -1.31 -2.08
N TYR A 276 20.17 -2.23 -2.95
CA TYR A 276 21.00 -3.36 -3.35
C TYR A 276 20.93 -3.55 -4.86
N LYS A 277 22.09 -3.45 -5.52
CA LYS A 277 22.23 -3.55 -6.99
C LYS A 277 21.25 -2.65 -7.78
N GLY A 278 20.90 -1.50 -7.21
CA GLY A 278 20.00 -0.52 -7.83
C GLY A 278 18.51 -0.75 -7.58
N PHE A 279 18.14 -1.64 -6.67
CA PHE A 279 16.75 -1.86 -6.20
C PHE A 279 16.66 -1.63 -4.69
N LEU A 280 15.46 -1.45 -4.15
CA LEU A 280 15.23 -1.20 -2.73
C LEU A 280 14.68 -2.43 -2.00
N TYR A 281 15.24 -2.72 -0.82
CA TYR A 281 14.56 -3.52 0.20
C TYR A 281 13.41 -2.75 0.86
N ARG A 282 12.50 -3.48 1.55
CA ARG A 282 11.47 -2.85 2.39
C ARG A 282 12.09 -2.14 3.59
N TYR A 283 13.04 -2.78 4.23
CA TYR A 283 13.77 -2.33 5.43
C TYR A 283 15.19 -2.92 5.39
N ILE A 284 16.00 -2.69 6.41
CA ILE A 284 17.32 -3.33 6.53
C ILE A 284 17.10 -4.82 6.88
N PRO A 285 17.43 -5.79 5.99
CA PRO A 285 17.08 -7.19 6.20
C PRO A 285 17.64 -7.78 7.51
N GLU A 286 18.88 -7.43 7.88
CA GLU A 286 19.53 -7.96 9.09
C GLU A 286 18.91 -7.45 10.39
N LYS A 287 18.14 -6.36 10.32
CA LYS A 287 17.43 -5.76 11.46
C LYS A 287 15.93 -6.08 11.45
N SER A 288 15.48 -6.77 10.41
CA SER A 288 14.08 -7.09 10.20
C SER A 288 13.54 -7.99 11.31
N GLU A 289 12.29 -7.76 11.70
CA GLU A 289 11.58 -8.65 12.62
C GLU A 289 11.20 -10.00 11.98
N PHE A 290 11.20 -10.06 10.65
CA PHE A 290 10.86 -11.27 9.91
C PHE A 290 12.01 -12.29 9.96
N HIS A 291 13.24 -11.85 10.28
CA HIS A 291 14.46 -12.68 10.46
C HIS A 291 14.67 -13.73 9.36
N GLN A 292 14.16 -13.46 8.17
CA GLN A 292 14.26 -14.29 7.00
C GLN A 292 15.01 -13.52 5.92
N PRO A 293 15.84 -14.21 5.12
CA PRO A 293 16.28 -13.69 3.85
C PRO A 293 15.09 -13.27 2.98
N GLU A 294 15.17 -12.08 2.39
CA GLU A 294 14.19 -11.59 1.43
C GLU A 294 14.92 -11.05 0.20
N GLY A 295 14.26 -11.09 -0.96
CA GLY A 295 14.69 -10.35 -2.13
C GLY A 295 14.42 -8.84 -1.97
N VAL A 296 14.90 -8.04 -2.92
CA VAL A 296 14.47 -6.64 -3.00
C VAL A 296 12.99 -6.59 -3.36
N PHE A 297 12.25 -5.65 -2.79
CA PHE A 297 10.82 -5.53 -3.05
C PHE A 297 10.60 -4.60 -4.22
N ILE A 298 10.05 -5.12 -5.32
CA ILE A 298 9.93 -4.37 -6.57
C ILE A 298 9.06 -3.11 -6.36
N ILE A 299 8.02 -3.23 -5.52
CA ILE A 299 7.14 -2.09 -5.21
C ILE A 299 7.87 -0.92 -4.56
N CYS A 300 8.84 -1.18 -3.68
CA CYS A 300 9.58 -0.14 -2.96
C CYS A 300 10.47 0.64 -3.93
N THR A 301 11.03 -0.06 -4.92
CA THR A 301 11.77 0.55 -6.02
C THR A 301 10.86 1.45 -6.86
N LEU A 302 9.64 1.00 -7.18
CA LEU A 302 8.66 1.79 -7.92
C LEU A 302 8.11 2.99 -7.13
N TRP A 303 8.00 2.88 -5.81
CA TRP A 303 7.71 4.03 -4.94
C TRP A 303 8.82 5.08 -4.99
N LEU A 304 10.09 4.65 -5.01
CA LEU A 304 11.20 5.58 -5.20
C LEU A 304 11.15 6.24 -6.57
N VAL A 305 10.87 5.50 -7.65
CA VAL A 305 10.64 6.08 -9.00
C VAL A 305 9.61 7.21 -8.93
N ASN A 306 8.47 6.96 -8.27
CA ASN A 306 7.41 7.96 -8.12
C ASN A 306 7.91 9.23 -7.42
N VAL A 307 8.61 9.08 -6.29
CA VAL A 307 9.10 10.23 -5.52
C VAL A 307 10.21 10.97 -6.26
N LEU A 308 11.12 10.27 -6.96
CA LEU A 308 12.14 10.89 -7.81
C LEU A 308 11.50 11.72 -8.93
N ALA A 309 10.46 11.19 -9.59
CA ALA A 309 9.70 11.91 -10.61
C ALA A 309 9.00 13.16 -10.04
N GLN A 310 8.46 13.08 -8.80
CA GLN A 310 7.87 14.22 -8.09
C GLN A 310 8.92 15.26 -7.68
N MET A 311 10.14 14.84 -7.34
CA MET A 311 11.28 15.72 -7.07
C MET A 311 11.83 16.42 -8.32
N GLY A 312 11.42 15.98 -9.51
CA GLY A 312 11.99 16.45 -10.79
C GLY A 312 13.30 15.78 -11.17
N ARG A 313 13.74 14.75 -10.45
CA ARG A 313 14.91 13.89 -10.76
C ARG A 313 14.53 12.87 -11.85
N ARG A 314 14.13 13.38 -13.01
CA ARG A 314 13.47 12.59 -14.07
C ARG A 314 14.39 11.51 -14.65
N ASP A 315 15.63 11.86 -15.02
CA ASP A 315 16.56 10.92 -15.63
C ASP A 315 16.85 9.71 -14.73
N GLU A 316 16.97 9.96 -13.43
CA GLU A 316 17.17 8.92 -12.43
C GLU A 316 15.92 8.06 -12.24
N ALA A 317 14.74 8.67 -12.22
CA ALA A 317 13.48 7.95 -12.15
C ALA A 317 13.26 7.06 -13.38
N GLU A 318 13.58 7.54 -14.59
CA GLU A 318 13.47 6.79 -15.84
C GLU A 318 14.49 5.64 -15.89
N ALA A 319 15.74 5.86 -15.47
CA ALA A 319 16.75 4.81 -15.40
C ALA A 319 16.36 3.71 -14.41
N LEU A 320 15.83 4.08 -13.24
CA LEU A 320 15.37 3.13 -12.23
C LEU A 320 14.11 2.39 -12.70
N PHE A 321 13.19 3.06 -13.39
CA PHE A 321 12.01 2.44 -13.99
C PHE A 321 12.39 1.43 -15.07
N SER A 322 13.32 1.77 -15.98
CA SER A 322 13.84 0.85 -17.01
C SER A 322 14.40 -0.42 -16.39
N ARG A 323 15.24 -0.26 -15.35
CA ARG A 323 15.81 -1.38 -14.58
C ARG A 323 14.73 -2.28 -13.98
N VAL A 324 13.66 -1.70 -13.42
CA VAL A 324 12.53 -2.49 -12.92
C VAL A 324 11.85 -3.24 -14.07
N THR A 325 11.56 -2.59 -15.20
CA THR A 325 10.89 -3.26 -16.32
C THR A 325 11.71 -4.39 -16.94
N GLU A 326 13.04 -4.34 -16.84
CA GLU A 326 13.94 -5.43 -17.27
C GLU A 326 13.90 -6.66 -16.34
N SER A 327 13.36 -6.54 -15.12
CA SER A 327 13.19 -7.68 -14.20
C SER A 327 11.93 -8.52 -14.47
N ALA A 328 11.08 -8.10 -15.41
CA ALA A 328 9.91 -8.87 -15.79
C ALA A 328 10.30 -10.19 -16.47
N ASN A 329 9.46 -11.22 -16.33
CA ASN A 329 9.65 -12.44 -17.12
C ASN A 329 9.32 -12.22 -18.61
N ASP A 330 9.46 -13.27 -19.40
CA ASP A 330 9.15 -13.32 -20.85
C ASP A 330 7.71 -12.93 -21.21
N LEU A 331 6.78 -13.02 -20.26
CA LEU A 331 5.38 -12.59 -20.40
C LEU A 331 5.12 -11.16 -19.92
N GLY A 332 6.17 -10.44 -19.47
CA GLY A 332 6.04 -9.10 -18.87
C GLY A 332 5.45 -9.11 -17.46
N LEU A 333 5.50 -10.25 -16.76
CA LEU A 333 4.98 -10.41 -15.40
C LEU A 333 6.06 -10.19 -14.34
N PHE A 334 5.66 -9.52 -13.27
CA PHE A 334 6.49 -9.28 -12.09
C PHE A 334 6.04 -10.14 -10.90
N ALA A 335 7.01 -10.52 -10.07
CA ALA A 335 6.74 -11.05 -8.74
C ALA A 335 6.71 -9.92 -7.70
N GLU A 336 6.60 -10.31 -6.44
CA GLU A 336 6.65 -9.41 -5.30
C GLU A 336 8.09 -8.98 -5.00
N GLU A 337 8.99 -9.94 -5.01
CA GLU A 337 10.41 -9.80 -4.75
C GLU A 337 11.24 -10.14 -5.99
N PHE A 338 12.47 -9.67 -6.02
CA PHE A 338 13.45 -9.95 -7.04
C PHE A 338 14.80 -10.20 -6.38
N ASP A 339 15.58 -11.14 -6.88
CA ASP A 339 16.99 -11.26 -6.52
C ASP A 339 17.85 -10.66 -7.64
N PRO A 340 18.50 -9.51 -7.42
CA PRO A 340 19.29 -8.86 -8.45
C PRO A 340 20.67 -9.50 -8.67
N GLU A 341 21.09 -10.49 -7.87
CA GLU A 341 22.29 -11.28 -8.14
C GLU A 341 22.02 -12.43 -9.11
N THR A 342 20.93 -13.16 -8.90
CA THR A 342 20.57 -14.33 -9.72
C THR A 342 19.64 -13.99 -10.88
N GLY A 343 18.89 -12.89 -10.78
CA GLY A 343 17.83 -12.54 -11.72
C GLY A 343 16.52 -13.28 -11.45
N GLU A 344 16.38 -13.95 -10.30
CA GLU A 344 15.19 -14.72 -9.97
C GLU A 344 14.04 -13.84 -9.48
N LEU A 345 12.83 -14.20 -9.92
CA LEU A 345 11.59 -13.66 -9.40
C LEU A 345 11.17 -14.48 -8.16
N LEU A 346 10.94 -13.78 -7.06
CA LEU A 346 10.71 -14.34 -5.73
C LEU A 346 9.39 -13.83 -5.15
N GLY A 347 8.87 -14.44 -4.09
CA GLY A 347 7.63 -13.94 -3.50
C GLY A 347 6.37 -14.45 -4.22
N ASN A 348 5.29 -13.69 -4.05
CA ASN A 348 4.06 -13.88 -4.79
C ASN A 348 4.21 -13.65 -6.29
N PHE A 349 3.64 -14.55 -7.10
CA PHE A 349 3.66 -14.43 -8.56
C PHE A 349 2.33 -14.82 -9.22
N PRO A 350 1.85 -14.05 -10.22
CA PRO A 350 2.24 -12.66 -10.49
C PRO A 350 1.72 -11.73 -9.37
N GLN A 351 2.52 -10.75 -8.94
CA GLN A 351 2.12 -9.85 -7.85
C GLN A 351 1.35 -8.65 -8.39
N ALA A 352 0.04 -8.58 -8.13
CA ALA A 352 -0.82 -7.51 -8.65
C ALA A 352 -0.32 -6.12 -8.21
N LEU A 353 0.06 -5.97 -6.93
CA LEU A 353 0.49 -4.69 -6.37
C LEU A 353 1.76 -4.13 -7.05
N THR A 354 2.67 -5.01 -7.47
CA THR A 354 3.85 -4.65 -8.27
C THR A 354 3.43 -4.10 -9.63
N HIS A 355 2.57 -4.81 -10.37
CA HIS A 355 2.09 -4.37 -11.68
C HIS A 355 1.34 -3.02 -11.60
N LEU A 356 0.56 -2.82 -10.55
CA LEU A 356 -0.12 -1.54 -10.30
C LEU A 356 0.85 -0.41 -10.03
N SER A 357 1.93 -0.68 -9.32
CA SER A 357 2.99 0.31 -9.09
C SER A 357 3.76 0.64 -10.36
N VAL A 358 3.91 -0.31 -11.30
CA VAL A 358 4.47 -0.04 -12.64
C VAL A 358 3.57 0.92 -13.42
N ILE A 359 2.26 0.67 -13.44
CA ILE A 359 1.27 1.56 -14.09
C ILE A 359 1.34 2.97 -13.49
N ASN A 360 1.30 3.07 -12.16
CA ASN A 360 1.35 4.36 -11.47
C ASN A 360 2.68 5.11 -11.73
N ALA A 361 3.81 4.39 -11.78
CA ALA A 361 5.12 4.97 -12.11
C ALA A 361 5.19 5.50 -13.54
N ALA A 362 4.68 4.74 -14.51
CA ALA A 362 4.59 5.19 -15.90
C ALA A 362 3.74 6.47 -16.03
N LEU A 363 2.56 6.51 -15.41
CA LEU A 363 1.68 7.68 -15.43
C LEU A 363 2.35 8.92 -14.79
N ASN A 364 3.07 8.74 -13.68
CA ASN A 364 3.81 9.82 -13.02
C ASN A 364 4.96 10.35 -13.90
N LEU A 365 5.71 9.46 -14.56
CA LEU A 365 6.79 9.84 -15.49
C LEU A 365 6.26 10.60 -16.70
N GLU A 366 5.08 10.24 -17.22
CA GLU A 366 4.40 10.99 -18.28
C GLU A 366 3.89 12.38 -17.83
N GLY A 367 3.99 12.70 -16.53
CA GLY A 367 3.50 13.96 -15.97
C GLY A 367 1.98 13.99 -15.80
N ARG A 368 1.31 12.84 -15.83
CA ARG A 368 -0.10 12.70 -15.47
C ARG A 368 -0.23 12.61 -13.95
N PRO A 369 -1.32 13.11 -13.34
CA PRO A 369 -1.56 12.92 -11.91
C PRO A 369 -1.66 11.43 -11.59
N SER A 370 -0.94 10.93 -10.58
CA SER A 370 -1.16 9.57 -10.09
C SER A 370 -2.28 9.52 -9.07
N GLY A 371 -2.86 8.33 -8.88
CA GLY A 371 -3.89 8.07 -7.86
C GLY A 371 -3.38 8.24 -6.44
N LYS A 372 -2.06 8.33 -6.25
CA LYS A 372 -1.40 8.56 -4.96
C LYS A 372 -1.03 10.03 -4.71
N GLY A 373 -0.86 10.87 -5.75
CA GLY A 373 -0.59 12.31 -5.59
C GLY A 373 -0.73 13.16 -6.87
N ARG A 374 -0.96 14.47 -6.72
CA ARG A 374 -0.87 15.46 -7.81
C ARG A 374 0.56 16.03 -7.86
N ARG A 375 0.97 16.56 -9.01
CA ARG A 375 2.15 17.44 -9.04
C ARG A 375 1.82 18.76 -8.34
N SER A 376 2.52 19.08 -7.26
CA SER A 376 2.74 20.47 -6.84
C SER A 376 3.92 21.05 -7.64
N GLY A 377 3.69 21.31 -8.92
CA GLY A 377 4.67 21.96 -9.80
C GLY A 377 3.95 22.90 -10.72
N ARG A 378 4.31 24.19 -10.66
CA ARG A 378 3.87 25.25 -11.57
C ARG A 378 3.80 24.71 -13.01
N ARG A 379 2.64 24.86 -13.65
CA ARG A 379 2.62 25.05 -15.11
C ARG A 379 3.31 26.38 -15.35
N ASP A 380 4.60 26.35 -15.67
CA ASP A 380 5.17 27.46 -16.41
C ASP A 380 4.47 27.45 -17.76
N GLY A 381 3.70 28.52 -17.99
CA GLY A 381 2.99 28.73 -19.24
C GLY A 381 3.97 28.79 -20.39
N ARG A 382 3.64 28.07 -21.46
CA ARG A 382 3.92 28.51 -22.82
C ARG A 382 2.59 28.84 -23.47
#